data_AF-A0A074LS48-F1
#
_entry.id   AF-A0A074LS48-F1
#
_cell.length_a   1.000
_cell.length_b   1.000
_cell.length_c   1.000
_cell.angle_alpha   90.00
_cell.angle_beta   90.00
_cell.angle_gamma   90.00
#
_symmetry.space_group_name_H-M   'P 1'
#
loop_
_entity.id
_entity.type
_entity.pdbx_description
1 polymer ?
#
loop_
_entity_poly.entity_id
_entity_poly.type
_entity_poly.pdbx_seq_one_letter_code
_entity_poly.pdbx_strand_id
1 'polypeptide(L)'
;MSLAQCLRTDDVPTVGVCRNRDKNNRLTHLYINRASTYYGYKYDKNGNLLKVEQLSPITNVTATAATGSATLRWTAPTKGTVSGYKLYKNGAYVTTVSSSSTNYTFGSLTTGSYTYSVSAVFDSGEGQKVTTSAIQVTGTSTGGGGITPGDPGAAS
;
A
#
# COMPACT_ATOMS: atom_id res chain seq x y z
N MET A 1 -18.37 0.54 -41.22
CA MET A 1 -19.38 0.44 -40.15
C MET A 1 -18.69 -0.11 -38.91
N SER A 2 -18.42 0.71 -37.91
CA SER A 2 -17.81 0.27 -36.65
C SER A 2 -18.91 0.32 -35.59
N LEU A 3 -19.42 -0.85 -35.18
CA LEU A 3 -20.35 -0.93 -34.06
C LEU A 3 -19.56 -0.64 -32.78
N ALA A 4 -19.61 0.61 -32.32
CA ALA A 4 -19.36 0.91 -30.91
C ALA A 4 -20.69 0.70 -30.18
N GLN A 5 -20.84 -0.44 -29.50
CA GLN A 5 -21.95 -0.66 -28.57
C GLN A 5 -21.41 -0.66 -27.13
N CYS A 6 -21.41 0.51 -26.50
CA CYS A 6 -21.82 0.61 -25.10
C CYS A 6 -22.77 1.81 -25.04
N LEU A 7 -24.04 1.56 -25.36
CA LEU A 7 -25.10 2.53 -25.10
C LEU A 7 -25.51 2.39 -23.64
N ARG A 8 -25.36 3.50 -22.90
CA ARG A 8 -25.94 3.83 -21.58
C ARG A 8 -25.25 3.25 -20.35
N THR A 9 -24.84 4.14 -19.45
CA THR A 9 -24.38 3.87 -18.09
C THR A 9 -25.52 3.54 -17.12
N ASP A 10 -26.78 3.56 -17.58
CA ASP A 10 -27.93 3.67 -16.68
C ASP A 10 -28.83 2.42 -16.66
N ASP A 11 -28.52 1.39 -17.47
CA ASP A 11 -29.32 0.15 -17.58
C ASP A 11 -28.48 -1.15 -17.46
N VAL A 12 -27.46 -1.17 -16.60
CA VAL A 12 -26.80 -2.45 -16.25
C VAL A 12 -26.90 -2.71 -14.76
N PRO A 13 -27.92 -3.45 -14.30
CA PRO A 13 -27.82 -4.11 -13.02
C PRO A 13 -26.79 -5.24 -13.19
N THR A 14 -25.72 -5.21 -12.40
CA THR A 14 -24.71 -6.27 -12.24
C THR A 14 -23.66 -6.44 -13.36
N VAL A 15 -22.40 -6.13 -13.01
CA VAL A 15 -21.13 -6.63 -13.58
C VAL A 15 -21.05 -6.77 -15.12
N GLY A 16 -20.41 -5.81 -15.79
CA GLY A 16 -20.13 -5.88 -17.24
C GLY A 16 -18.78 -5.30 -17.62
N VAL A 17 -18.20 -5.80 -18.72
CA VAL A 17 -16.92 -5.35 -19.29
C VAL A 17 -17.17 -4.70 -20.66
N CYS A 18 -17.08 -3.37 -20.77
CA CYS A 18 -17.09 -2.66 -22.06
C CYS A 18 -15.66 -2.65 -22.65
N ARG A 19 -15.51 -3.16 -23.87
CA ARG A 19 -14.24 -3.12 -24.63
C ARG A 19 -14.36 -2.08 -25.75
N ASN A 20 -13.57 -1.01 -25.70
CA ASN A 20 -13.48 -0.05 -26.79
C ASN A 20 -12.28 -0.40 -27.68
N ARG A 21 -12.51 -0.50 -29.00
CA ARG A 21 -11.47 -0.84 -29.98
C ARG A 21 -11.30 0.27 -31.01
N ASP A 22 -10.06 0.49 -31.44
CA ASP A 22 -9.79 1.42 -32.54
C ASP A 22 -10.23 0.83 -33.90
N LYS A 23 -10.08 1.63 -34.96
CA LYS A 23 -10.35 1.23 -36.35
C LYS A 23 -9.51 0.05 -36.86
N ASN A 24 -8.45 -0.32 -36.13
CA ASN A 24 -7.56 -1.45 -36.43
C ASN A 24 -7.84 -2.65 -35.49
N ASN A 25 -8.98 -2.66 -34.81
CA ASN A 25 -9.39 -3.71 -33.85
C ASN A 25 -8.51 -3.82 -32.58
N ARG A 26 -7.68 -2.81 -32.29
CA ARG A 26 -6.86 -2.76 -31.07
C ARG A 26 -7.66 -2.28 -29.88
N LEU A 27 -7.53 -2.92 -28.73
CA LEU A 27 -8.22 -2.52 -27.51
C LEU A 27 -7.60 -1.23 -26.95
N THR A 28 -8.39 -0.15 -26.93
CA THR A 28 -7.95 1.17 -26.46
C THR A 28 -8.40 1.43 -25.03
N HIS A 29 -9.59 0.97 -24.64
CA HIS A 29 -10.13 1.16 -23.30
C HIS A 29 -10.93 -0.06 -22.83
N LEU A 30 -10.80 -0.41 -21.55
CA LEU A 30 -11.61 -1.44 -20.88
C LEU A 30 -12.30 -0.82 -19.68
N TYR A 31 -13.63 -0.73 -19.73
CA TYR A 31 -14.44 -0.19 -18.64
C TYR A 31 -15.20 -1.32 -17.95
N ILE A 32 -15.07 -1.44 -16.62
CA ILE A 32 -15.66 -2.52 -15.82
C ILE A 32 -16.57 -1.89 -14.76
N ASN A 33 -17.88 -2.18 -14.78
CA ASN A 33 -18.83 -1.68 -13.78
C ASN A 33 -18.84 -2.57 -12.52
N ARG A 34 -18.79 -1.93 -11.35
CA ARG A 34 -18.14 -2.34 -10.08
C ARG A 34 -18.62 -3.62 -9.37
N ALA A 35 -17.62 -4.40 -8.94
CA ALA A 35 -17.55 -5.12 -7.65
C ALA A 35 -16.08 -5.35 -7.19
N SER A 36 -15.09 -5.23 -8.08
CA SER A 36 -13.67 -5.38 -7.74
C SER A 36 -12.89 -4.16 -8.23
N THR A 37 -12.58 -3.24 -7.33
CA THR A 37 -11.82 -1.99 -7.57
C THR A 37 -10.32 -2.21 -7.81
N TYR A 38 -9.90 -3.42 -8.14
CA TYR A 38 -8.48 -3.78 -8.24
C TYR A 38 -8.23 -4.54 -9.54
N TYR A 39 -8.09 -3.79 -10.62
CA TYR A 39 -7.51 -4.28 -11.87
C TYR A 39 -6.27 -3.47 -12.21
N GLY A 40 -5.24 -4.18 -12.64
CA GLY A 40 -4.01 -3.59 -13.15
C GLY A 40 -4.05 -3.50 -14.66
N TYR A 41 -3.60 -2.38 -15.22
CA TYR A 41 -3.56 -2.14 -16.66
C TYR A 41 -2.12 -1.85 -17.10
N LYS A 42 -1.66 -2.54 -18.15
CA LYS A 42 -0.34 -2.30 -18.75
C LYS A 42 -0.54 -1.84 -20.18
N TYR A 43 0.13 -0.75 -20.56
CA TYR A 43 0.05 -0.15 -21.89
C TYR A 43 1.41 -0.22 -22.60
N ASP A 44 1.40 -0.25 -23.93
CA ASP A 44 2.61 -0.04 -24.73
C ASP A 44 2.98 1.46 -24.80
N LYS A 45 4.14 1.76 -25.39
CA LYS A 45 4.60 3.14 -25.61
C LYS A 45 3.68 3.99 -26.51
N ASN A 46 2.74 3.36 -27.21
CA ASN A 46 1.78 4.01 -28.10
C ASN A 46 0.38 4.11 -27.45
N GLY A 47 0.23 3.73 -26.18
CA GLY A 47 -1.05 3.77 -25.45
C GLY A 47 -2.00 2.61 -25.74
N ASN A 48 -1.57 1.55 -26.43
CA ASN A 48 -2.39 0.34 -26.62
C ASN A 48 -2.39 -0.51 -25.35
N LEU A 49 -3.55 -1.05 -24.98
CA LEU A 49 -3.66 -1.94 -23.81
C LEU A 49 -2.99 -3.29 -24.11
N LEU A 50 -1.97 -3.64 -23.34
CA LEU A 50 -1.21 -4.89 -23.44
C LEU A 50 -1.74 -5.98 -22.49
N LYS A 51 -2.07 -5.60 -21.25
CA LYS A 51 -2.46 -6.57 -20.21
C LYS A 51 -3.49 -5.95 -19.29
N VAL A 52 -4.48 -6.76 -18.92
CA VAL A 52 -5.37 -6.51 -17.78
C VAL A 52 -5.23 -7.68 -16.82
N GLU A 53 -4.94 -7.39 -15.56
CA GLU A 53 -4.82 -8.40 -14.52
C GLU A 53 -5.76 -8.10 -13.36
N GLN A 54 -6.44 -9.15 -12.87
CA GLN A 54 -7.19 -9.05 -11.63
C GLN A 54 -6.20 -8.97 -10.47
N LEU A 55 -6.37 -7.95 -9.64
CA LEU A 55 -5.59 -7.72 -8.44
C LEU A 55 -6.49 -7.93 -7.22
N SER A 56 -5.87 -8.25 -6.10
CA SER A 56 -6.54 -8.22 -4.80
C SER A 56 -5.79 -7.28 -3.88
N PRO A 57 -6.48 -6.59 -2.96
CA PRO A 57 -5.81 -5.75 -1.98
C PRO A 57 -4.96 -6.59 -1.02
N ILE A 58 -3.99 -5.93 -0.39
CA ILE A 58 -3.36 -6.43 0.84
C ILE A 58 -4.42 -6.44 1.94
N THR A 59 -4.41 -7.47 2.79
CA THR A 59 -5.33 -7.58 3.93
C THR A 59 -4.57 -7.81 5.24
N ASN A 60 -5.29 -7.79 6.37
CA ASN A 60 -4.75 -8.05 7.71
C ASN A 60 -3.51 -7.22 8.06
N VAL A 61 -3.50 -5.94 7.66
CA VAL A 61 -2.39 -5.03 7.94
C VAL A 61 -2.46 -4.61 9.41
N THR A 62 -1.45 -5.00 10.16
CA THR A 62 -1.36 -4.76 11.61
C THR A 62 0.04 -4.29 11.97
N ALA A 63 0.14 -3.36 12.91
CA ALA A 63 1.41 -2.92 13.47
C ALA A 63 1.41 -3.17 14.97
N THR A 64 2.50 -3.74 15.48
CA THR A 64 2.69 -4.04 16.90
C THR A 64 3.91 -3.29 17.39
N ALA A 65 3.74 -2.47 18.43
CA ALA A 65 4.83 -1.74 19.06
C ALA A 65 5.65 -2.66 19.98
N ALA A 66 6.94 -2.36 20.06
CA ALA A 66 7.87 -2.85 21.06
C ALA A 66 8.79 -1.70 21.48
N THR A 67 9.64 -1.90 22.50
CA THR A 67 10.56 -0.85 22.94
C THR A 67 11.52 -0.48 21.80
N GLY A 68 11.50 0.79 21.40
CA GLY A 68 12.34 1.33 20.32
C GLY A 68 12.01 0.81 18.91
N SER A 69 10.91 0.08 18.72
CA SER A 69 10.60 -0.54 17.44
C SER A 69 9.10 -0.80 17.21
N ALA A 70 8.74 -1.06 15.96
CA ALA A 70 7.40 -1.48 15.57
C ALA A 70 7.48 -2.51 14.45
N THR A 71 6.73 -3.60 14.58
CA THR A 71 6.66 -4.63 13.53
C THR A 71 5.33 -4.52 12.79
N LEU A 72 5.42 -4.25 11.49
CA LEU A 72 4.31 -4.27 10.56
C LEU A 72 4.15 -5.68 9.99
N ARG A 73 2.93 -6.20 9.94
CA ARG A 73 2.56 -7.50 9.35
C ARG A 73 1.41 -7.30 8.38
N TRP A 74 1.38 -8.09 7.32
CA TRP A 74 0.32 -8.05 6.33
C TRP A 74 0.12 -9.42 5.66
N THR A 75 -1.07 -9.62 5.10
CA THR A 75 -1.38 -10.76 4.23
C THR A 75 -1.23 -10.35 2.79
N ALA A 76 -0.44 -11.11 2.04
CA ALA A 76 -0.20 -10.89 0.62
C ALA A 76 -1.51 -10.96 -0.20
N PRO A 77 -1.59 -10.22 -1.31
CA PRO A 77 -2.63 -10.40 -2.33
C PRO A 77 -2.74 -11.86 -2.78
N THR A 78 -3.97 -12.35 -2.98
CA THR A 78 -4.27 -13.67 -3.56
C THR A 78 -4.39 -13.64 -5.09
N LYS A 79 -4.45 -12.44 -5.68
CA LYS A 79 -4.51 -12.18 -7.12
C LYS A 79 -3.47 -11.13 -7.53
N GLY A 80 -2.97 -11.26 -8.76
CA GLY A 80 -1.90 -10.43 -9.30
C GLY A 80 -0.51 -10.98 -9.01
N THR A 81 0.45 -10.60 -9.84
CA THR A 81 1.86 -10.98 -9.65
C THR A 81 2.58 -9.88 -8.87
N VAL A 82 2.80 -10.11 -7.58
CA VAL A 82 3.51 -9.15 -6.72
C VAL A 82 5.02 -9.25 -6.96
N SER A 83 5.64 -8.12 -7.27
CA SER A 83 7.09 -7.96 -7.42
C SER A 83 7.76 -7.50 -6.12
N GLY A 84 7.01 -6.84 -5.23
CA GLY A 84 7.49 -6.41 -3.92
C GLY A 84 6.43 -5.59 -3.17
N TYR A 85 6.82 -5.06 -2.01
CA TYR A 85 5.97 -4.22 -1.19
C TYR A 85 6.67 -2.91 -0.87
N LYS A 86 6.01 -1.78 -1.08
CA LYS A 86 6.49 -0.48 -0.60
C LYS A 86 5.96 -0.23 0.80
N LEU A 87 6.86 0.16 1.69
CA LEU A 87 6.58 0.41 3.09
C LEU A 87 6.69 1.89 3.39
N TYR A 88 5.75 2.37 4.19
CA TYR A 88 5.62 3.77 4.54
C TYR A 88 5.51 3.93 6.06
N LYS A 89 6.13 4.99 6.58
CA LYS A 89 6.02 5.43 7.98
C LYS A 89 5.54 6.87 8.00
N ASN A 90 4.44 7.14 8.69
CA ASN A 90 3.80 8.46 8.75
C ASN A 90 3.55 9.07 7.36
N GLY A 91 3.10 8.23 6.42
CA GLY A 91 2.83 8.62 5.04
C GLY A 91 4.06 8.71 4.13
N ALA A 92 5.27 8.81 4.68
CA ALA A 92 6.52 8.88 3.91
C ALA A 92 7.02 7.49 3.50
N TYR A 93 7.52 7.37 2.26
CA TYR A 93 8.17 6.14 1.79
C TYR A 93 9.43 5.86 2.60
N VAL A 94 9.62 4.61 3.00
CA VAL A 94 10.79 4.16 3.76
C VAL A 94 11.63 3.22 2.91
N THR A 95 11.03 2.14 2.42
CA THR A 95 11.77 1.11 1.68
C THR A 95 10.84 0.24 0.86
N THR A 96 11.43 -0.59 0.00
CA THR A 96 10.76 -1.66 -0.73
C THR A 96 11.35 -3.00 -0.32
N VAL A 97 10.48 -3.95 0.03
CA VAL A 97 10.87 -5.32 0.39
C VAL A 97 10.44 -6.32 -0.70
N SER A 98 11.05 -7.51 -0.68
CA SER A 98 10.76 -8.57 -1.64
C SER A 98 9.30 -9.04 -1.60
N SER A 99 8.84 -9.65 -2.69
CA SER A 99 7.49 -10.23 -2.79
C SER A 99 7.23 -11.39 -1.82
N SER A 100 8.29 -12.02 -1.29
CA SER A 100 8.20 -13.06 -0.27
C SER A 100 8.00 -12.51 1.15
N SER A 101 8.17 -11.20 1.36
CA SER A 101 8.05 -10.58 2.68
C SER A 101 6.59 -10.34 3.06
N THR A 102 6.21 -10.71 4.27
CA THR A 102 4.87 -10.47 4.86
C THR A 102 4.94 -9.71 6.19
N ASN A 103 6.14 -9.28 6.57
CA ASN A 103 6.40 -8.48 7.75
C ASN A 103 7.66 -7.63 7.58
N TYR A 104 7.75 -6.56 8.38
CA TYR A 104 8.93 -5.69 8.46
C TYR A 104 8.98 -5.00 9.81
N THR A 105 10.18 -4.90 10.40
CA THR A 105 10.39 -4.22 11.67
C THR A 105 11.07 -2.87 11.45
N PHE A 106 10.39 -1.80 11.84
CA PHE A 106 10.95 -0.47 11.96
C PHE A 106 11.69 -0.36 13.30
N GLY A 107 13.00 -0.18 13.27
CA GLY A 107 13.84 0.02 14.46
C GLY A 107 14.15 1.49 14.73
N SER A 108 14.93 1.73 15.79
CA SER A 108 15.45 3.05 16.19
C SER A 108 14.35 4.12 16.34
N LEU A 109 13.19 3.72 16.85
CA LEU A 109 12.05 4.61 17.06
C LEU A 109 12.14 5.28 18.42
N THR A 110 11.91 6.58 18.45
CA THR A 110 11.71 7.34 19.70
C THR A 110 10.28 7.20 20.19
N THR A 111 10.05 7.55 21.47
CA THR A 111 8.69 7.57 22.03
C THR A 111 7.79 8.48 21.20
N GLY A 112 6.65 7.95 20.76
CA GLY A 112 5.70 8.71 19.95
C GLY A 112 4.63 7.86 19.25
N SER A 113 3.76 8.56 18.54
CA SER A 113 2.70 7.96 17.74
C SER A 113 3.14 7.75 16.29
N TYR A 114 2.89 6.55 15.75
CA TYR A 114 3.28 6.18 14.40
C TYR A 114 2.14 5.51 13.64
N THR A 115 2.04 5.82 12.36
CA THR A 115 1.21 5.08 11.38
C THR A 115 2.11 4.40 10.37
N TYR A 116 1.70 3.22 9.94
CA TYR A 116 2.43 2.45 8.94
C TYR A 116 1.52 2.09 7.79
N SER A 117 2.08 2.09 6.59
CA SER A 117 1.35 1.65 5.41
C SER A 117 2.16 0.71 4.56
N VAL A 118 1.44 -0.16 3.85
CA VAL A 118 2.00 -1.07 2.86
C VAL A 118 1.17 -1.03 1.58
N SER A 119 1.83 -1.07 0.43
CA SER A 119 1.22 -1.28 -0.88
C SER A 119 1.95 -2.38 -1.62
N ALA A 120 1.22 -3.18 -2.39
CA ALA A 120 1.79 -4.20 -3.26
C ALA A 120 2.23 -3.54 -4.57
N VAL A 121 3.38 -3.94 -5.09
CA VAL A 121 3.87 -3.52 -6.40
C VAL A 121 3.63 -4.68 -7.36
N PHE A 122 2.79 -4.47 -8.35
CA PHE A 122 2.49 -5.41 -9.43
C PHE A 122 3.21 -5.00 -10.72
N ASP A 123 3.22 -5.87 -11.73
CA ASP A 123 3.74 -5.55 -13.07
C ASP A 123 2.95 -4.41 -13.75
N SER A 124 1.67 -4.28 -13.38
CA SER A 124 0.79 -3.19 -13.82
C SER A 124 0.93 -1.88 -13.03
N GLY A 125 1.73 -1.87 -11.96
CA GLY A 125 1.94 -0.70 -11.11
C GLY A 125 1.70 -0.95 -9.62
N GLU A 126 1.66 0.14 -8.85
CA GLU A 126 1.42 0.09 -7.41
C GLU A 126 -0.07 -0.07 -7.10
N GLY A 127 -0.43 -1.09 -6.32
CA GLY A 127 -1.78 -1.27 -5.79
C GLY A 127 -2.10 -0.27 -4.69
N GLN A 128 -3.36 -0.24 -4.22
CA GLN A 128 -3.70 0.71 -3.16
C GLN A 128 -2.89 0.44 -1.89
N LYS A 129 -2.56 1.55 -1.26
CA LYS A 129 -1.92 1.63 0.05
C LYS A 129 -2.94 1.31 1.14
N VAL A 130 -2.58 0.42 2.05
CA VAL A 130 -3.36 0.09 3.25
C VAL A 130 -2.59 0.60 4.45
N THR A 131 -3.24 1.42 5.28
CA THR A 131 -2.64 2.10 6.44
C THR A 131 -3.21 1.56 7.73
N THR A 132 -2.37 1.34 8.73
CA THR A 132 -2.79 0.95 10.07
C THR A 132 -3.38 2.12 10.84
N SER A 133 -4.16 1.82 11.88
CA SER A 133 -4.36 2.78 12.96
C SER A 133 -3.01 3.19 13.57
N ALA A 134 -2.98 4.38 14.17
CA ALA A 134 -1.79 4.85 14.87
C ALA A 134 -1.50 3.96 16.09
N ILE A 135 -0.23 3.62 16.30
CA ILE A 135 0.25 2.90 17.48
C ILE A 135 1.20 3.79 18.28
N GLN A 136 1.24 3.58 19.59
CA GLN A 136 2.21 4.24 20.47
C GLN A 136 3.44 3.35 20.61
N VAL A 137 4.61 3.89 20.30
CA VAL A 137 5.90 3.25 20.57
C VAL A 137 6.53 3.92 21.77
N THR A 138 7.06 3.14 22.70
CA THR A 138 7.94 3.63 23.75
C THR A 138 9.38 3.50 23.27
N GLY A 139 10.07 4.63 23.11
CA GLY A 139 11.47 4.63 22.73
C GLY A 139 12.34 4.15 23.89
N THR A 140 13.53 3.65 23.57
CA THR A 140 14.61 3.64 24.57
C THR A 140 14.97 5.09 24.81
N SER A 141 14.72 5.63 26.00
CA SER A 141 15.31 6.90 26.39
C SER A 141 16.83 6.75 26.28
N THR A 142 17.43 7.34 25.25
CA THR A 142 18.84 7.71 25.34
C THR A 142 18.86 8.80 26.40
N GLY A 143 19.02 8.39 27.66
CA GLY A 143 19.03 9.26 28.82
C GLY A 143 20.15 10.28 28.71
N GLY A 144 19.86 11.44 28.14
CA GLY A 144 20.61 12.66 28.35
C GLY A 144 19.94 13.43 29.48
N GLY A 145 20.43 13.25 30.70
CA GLY A 145 19.89 13.95 31.88
C GLY A 145 20.22 13.28 33.20
N GLY A 146 21.46 12.82 33.39
CA GLY A 146 21.96 12.55 34.74
C GLY A 146 22.14 13.88 35.48
N ILE A 147 21.15 14.26 36.28
CA ILE A 147 21.38 15.02 37.50
C ILE A 147 20.69 14.26 38.64
N THR A 148 21.52 13.61 39.45
CA THR A 148 21.14 12.97 40.70
C THR A 148 20.53 14.00 41.65
N PRO A 149 19.33 13.78 42.21
CA PRO A 149 18.88 14.53 43.37
C PRO A 149 19.70 14.11 44.59
N GLY A 150 20.59 14.97 45.06
CA GLY A 150 21.30 14.72 46.31
C GLY A 150 22.53 15.60 46.51
N ASP A 151 22.33 16.81 47.03
CA ASP A 151 22.99 17.20 48.28
C ASP A 151 22.31 18.44 48.91
N PRO A 152 21.74 18.35 50.12
CA PRO A 152 21.40 19.51 50.93
C PRO A 152 22.53 19.83 51.92
N GLY A 153 23.26 20.92 51.63
CA GLY A 153 23.85 21.77 52.67
C GLY A 153 25.37 21.68 52.89
N ALA A 154 26.03 22.83 52.67
CA ALA A 154 27.05 23.30 53.60
C ALA A 154 27.07 24.84 53.56
N ALA A 155 26.66 25.44 54.68
CA ALA A 155 26.94 26.83 54.99
C ALA A 155 28.43 26.98 55.32
N SER A 156 29.03 28.08 54.88
CA SER A 156 30.13 28.79 55.56
C SER A 156 30.17 30.22 55.05
#